data_AF-A0A7Y2JDU0-F1
#
_entry.id   AF-A0A7Y2JDU0-F1
#
_cell.length_a   1.000
_cell.length_b   1.000
_cell.length_c   1.000
_cell.angle_alpha   90.00
_cell.angle_beta   90.00
_cell.angle_gamma   90.00
#
_symmetry.space_group_name_H-M   'P 1'
#
loop_
_entity.id
_entity.type
_entity.pdbx_description
1 polymer ?
#
loop_
_entity_poly.entity_id
_entity_poly.type
_entity_poly.pdbx_seq_one_letter_code
_entity_poly.pdbx_strand_id
1 'polypeptide(L)'
;MELAALAKALPQIRSLGADLIAVSPELPDHTLTIAEKHDIPIDVLSDVTSEVLKKYRLWFAVPAEIKELYRDKFGINLEKYNGEGRWELPVPATYVLDGQGVVRAGVADADHTVRMDIEDILAALAEIRKGP
;
A
#
# COMPACT_ATOMS: atom_id res chain seq x y z
N MET A 1 -13.79 1.30 -1.06
CA MET A 1 -12.35 1.32 -1.39
C MET A 1 -11.61 1.96 -0.23
N GLU A 2 -10.56 1.32 0.25
CA GLU A 2 -9.75 1.74 1.41
C GLU A 2 -9.05 3.10 1.18
N LEU A 3 -8.39 3.29 0.03
CA LEU A 3 -7.68 4.53 -0.28
C LEU A 3 -8.61 5.75 -0.25
N ALA A 4 -9.87 5.59 -0.67
CA ALA A 4 -10.87 6.65 -0.57
C ALA A 4 -11.31 6.95 0.88
N ALA A 5 -11.28 5.95 1.77
CA ALA A 5 -11.54 6.16 3.20
C ALA A 5 -10.36 6.90 3.86
N LEU A 6 -9.13 6.48 3.56
CA LEU A 6 -7.92 7.16 4.01
C LEU A 6 -7.84 8.61 3.50
N ALA A 7 -8.25 8.85 2.24
CA ALA A 7 -8.31 10.19 1.68
C ALA A 7 -9.25 11.13 2.45
N LYS A 8 -10.37 10.60 2.96
CA LYS A 8 -11.29 11.38 3.82
C LYS A 8 -10.66 11.71 5.18
N ALA A 9 -9.79 10.84 5.70
CA ALA A 9 -9.07 11.05 6.95
C ALA A 9 -7.82 11.92 6.79
N LEU A 10 -7.36 12.16 5.56
CA LEU A 10 -6.13 12.90 5.27
C LEU A 10 -6.04 14.28 5.94
N PRO A 11 -7.11 15.11 6.00
CA PRO A 11 -7.04 16.37 6.74
C PRO A 11 -6.73 16.20 8.22
N GLN A 12 -7.26 15.13 8.86
CA GLN A 12 -7.00 14.83 10.26
C GLN A 12 -5.57 14.32 10.46
N ILE A 13 -5.10 13.40 9.59
CA ILE A 13 -3.71 12.94 9.57
C ILE A 13 -2.74 14.14 9.48
N ARG A 14 -3.00 15.06 8.55
CA ARG A 14 -2.20 16.29 8.37
C ARG A 14 -2.24 17.23 9.57
N SER A 15 -3.41 17.37 10.22
CA SER A 15 -3.53 18.15 11.45
C SER A 15 -2.70 17.61 12.61
N LEU A 16 -2.36 16.32 12.58
CA LEU A 16 -1.48 15.65 13.54
C LEU A 16 0.01 15.75 13.16
N GLY A 17 0.34 16.41 12.04
CA GLY A 17 1.72 16.62 11.59
C GLY A 17 2.31 15.48 10.78
N ALA A 18 1.48 14.58 10.26
CA ALA A 18 1.90 13.49 9.38
C ALA A 18 1.33 13.67 7.96
N ASP A 19 1.85 12.92 7.00
CA ASP A 19 1.27 12.78 5.67
C ASP A 19 1.03 11.30 5.36
N LEU A 20 0.31 11.04 4.27
CA LEU A 20 0.00 9.68 3.82
C LEU A 20 0.57 9.44 2.43
N ILE A 21 1.31 8.34 2.30
CA ILE A 21 1.78 7.83 1.01
C ILE A 21 1.27 6.41 0.82
N ALA A 22 0.84 6.09 -0.40
CA ALA A 22 0.58 4.71 -0.81
C ALA A 22 1.75 4.21 -1.66
N VAL A 23 2.10 2.93 -1.53
CA VAL A 23 3.18 2.31 -2.31
C VAL A 23 2.62 1.07 -2.99
N SER A 24 2.84 0.95 -4.30
CA SER A 24 2.33 -0.14 -5.14
C SER A 24 3.45 -0.78 -5.97
N PRO A 25 3.45 -2.10 -6.22
CA PRO A 25 4.38 -2.71 -7.18
C PRO A 25 4.08 -2.33 -8.64
N GLU A 26 2.89 -1.77 -8.90
CA GLU A 26 2.42 -1.41 -10.22
C GLU A 26 3.28 -0.31 -10.85
N LEU A 27 3.42 -0.34 -12.17
CA LEU A 27 4.10 0.69 -12.95
C LEU A 27 3.42 2.07 -12.77
N PRO A 28 4.16 3.18 -12.93
CA PRO A 28 3.64 4.53 -12.73
C PRO A 28 2.36 4.82 -13.54
N ASP A 29 2.31 4.36 -14.79
CA ASP A 29 1.17 4.58 -15.69
C ASP A 29 -0.13 3.98 -15.15
N HIS A 30 -0.06 2.88 -14.39
CA HIS A 30 -1.22 2.24 -13.77
C HIS A 30 -1.55 2.82 -12.39
N THR A 31 -0.52 3.19 -11.64
CA THR A 31 -0.62 3.77 -10.30
C THR A 31 -1.26 5.17 -10.32
N LEU A 32 -0.77 6.06 -11.21
CA LEU A 32 -1.31 7.41 -11.40
C LEU A 32 -2.76 7.37 -11.86
N THR A 33 -3.08 6.44 -12.75
CA THR A 33 -4.43 6.29 -13.30
C THR A 33 -5.49 6.04 -12.21
N ILE A 34 -5.16 5.37 -11.09
CA ILE A 34 -6.12 5.13 -9.99
C ILE A 34 -6.31 6.40 -9.16
N ALA A 35 -5.23 7.09 -8.81
CA ALA A 35 -5.30 8.32 -8.03
C ALA A 35 -5.99 9.45 -8.81
N GLU A 36 -5.64 9.63 -10.08
CA GLU A 36 -6.21 10.66 -10.97
C GLU A 36 -7.68 10.40 -11.31
N LYS A 37 -8.06 9.15 -11.60
CA LYS A 37 -9.48 8.82 -11.89
C LYS A 37 -10.42 9.06 -10.72
N HIS A 38 -9.90 9.08 -9.50
CA HIS A 38 -10.69 9.18 -8.28
C HIS A 38 -10.44 10.47 -7.49
N ASP A 39 -9.67 11.41 -8.06
CA ASP A 39 -9.30 12.69 -7.43
C ASP A 39 -8.79 12.49 -5.99
N ILE A 40 -7.96 11.46 -5.80
CA ILE A 40 -7.47 11.06 -4.49
C ILE A 40 -6.24 11.91 -4.17
N PRO A 41 -6.26 12.77 -3.12
CA PRO A 41 -5.16 13.66 -2.78
C PRO A 41 -4.03 12.95 -2.01
N ILE A 42 -3.72 11.70 -2.38
CA ILE A 42 -2.69 10.87 -1.75
C ILE A 42 -1.63 10.59 -2.80
N ASP A 43 -0.36 10.81 -2.44
CA ASP A 43 0.75 10.44 -3.29
C ASP A 43 0.85 8.91 -3.35
N VAL A 44 0.84 8.38 -4.58
CA VAL A 44 0.99 6.94 -4.81
C VAL A 44 2.31 6.68 -5.53
N LEU A 45 3.23 6.05 -4.82
CA LEU A 45 4.57 5.73 -5.28
C LEU A 45 4.60 4.33 -5.92
N SER A 46 5.37 4.20 -6.99
CA SER A 46 5.58 2.94 -7.71
C SER A 46 6.89 2.29 -7.27
N ASP A 47 6.82 1.10 -6.66
CA ASP A 47 7.94 0.23 -6.31
C ASP A 47 8.28 -0.69 -7.49
N VAL A 48 8.82 -0.10 -8.57
CA VAL A 48 9.10 -0.79 -9.83
C VAL A 48 10.13 -1.92 -9.74
N THR A 49 10.88 -2.01 -8.64
CA THR A 49 11.87 -3.08 -8.39
C THR A 49 11.42 -4.08 -7.30
N SER A 50 10.27 -3.83 -6.67
CA SER A 50 9.80 -4.51 -5.46
C SER A 50 10.78 -4.42 -4.29
N GLU A 51 11.69 -3.45 -4.28
CA GLU A 51 12.68 -3.34 -3.21
C GLU A 51 12.04 -2.97 -1.87
N VAL A 52 11.02 -2.12 -1.88
CA VAL A 52 10.30 -1.74 -0.66
C VAL A 52 9.54 -2.96 -0.13
N LEU A 53 8.75 -3.62 -0.99
CA LEU A 53 8.02 -4.84 -0.62
C LEU A 53 8.95 -5.93 -0.09
N LYS A 54 10.12 -6.13 -0.71
CA LYS A 54 11.13 -7.10 -0.25
C LYS A 54 11.74 -6.72 1.10
N LYS A 55 12.09 -5.45 1.31
CA LYS A 55 12.67 -4.97 2.59
C LYS A 55 11.67 -5.10 3.74
N TYR A 56 10.39 -4.84 3.48
CA TYR A 56 9.31 -4.98 4.45
C TYR A 56 8.81 -6.43 4.58
N ARG A 57 9.27 -7.33 3.70
CA ARG A 57 8.84 -8.74 3.63
C ARG A 57 7.33 -8.90 3.38
N LEU A 58 6.78 -8.01 2.56
CA LEU A 58 5.35 -7.91 2.22
C LEU A 58 5.04 -8.40 0.81
N TRP A 59 5.60 -9.53 0.43
CA TRP A 59 5.38 -10.08 -0.90
C TRP A 59 5.40 -11.59 -0.87
N PHE A 60 4.72 -12.17 -1.85
CA PHE A 60 4.81 -13.59 -2.16
C PHE A 60 4.95 -13.80 -3.65
N ALA A 61 5.81 -14.76 -4.02
CA ALA A 61 5.92 -15.22 -5.39
C ALA A 61 4.66 -16.00 -5.74
N VAL A 62 4.03 -15.66 -6.86
CA VAL A 62 2.92 -16.46 -7.39
C VAL A 62 3.50 -17.77 -7.94
N PRO A 63 3.03 -18.96 -7.50
CA PRO A 63 3.48 -20.24 -8.05
C PRO A 63 3.14 -20.37 -9.54
N ALA A 64 3.97 -21.07 -10.31
CA ALA A 64 3.83 -21.17 -11.78
C ALA A 64 2.43 -21.64 -12.20
N GLU A 65 1.87 -22.62 -11.49
CA GLU A 65 0.56 -23.20 -11.74
C GLU A 65 -0.56 -22.16 -11.58
N ILE A 66 -0.41 -21.23 -10.63
CA ILE A 66 -1.36 -20.13 -10.40
C ILE A 66 -1.21 -19.05 -11.47
N LYS A 67 0.02 -18.76 -11.92
CA LYS A 67 0.27 -17.80 -13.01
C LYS A 67 -0.44 -18.25 -14.30
N GLU A 68 -0.31 -19.52 -14.65
CA GLU A 68 -0.96 -20.11 -15.83
C GLU A 68 -2.48 -20.01 -15.72
N LEU A 69 -3.05 -20.37 -14.57
CA LEU A 69 -4.48 -20.25 -14.31
C LEU A 69 -4.98 -18.80 -14.46
N TYR A 70 -4.28 -17.84 -13.86
CA TYR A 70 -4.63 -16.42 -13.90
C TYR A 70 -4.62 -15.87 -15.32
N ARG A 71 -3.56 -16.16 -16.07
CA ARG A 71 -3.40 -15.70 -17.45
C ARG A 71 -4.41 -16.36 -18.39
N ASP A 72 -4.51 -17.69 -18.36
CA ASP A 72 -5.18 -18.45 -19.41
C ASP A 72 -6.68 -18.67 -19.16
N LYS A 73 -7.13 -18.61 -17.90
CA LYS A 73 -8.54 -18.79 -17.52
C LYS A 73 -9.22 -17.50 -17.09
N PHE A 74 -8.52 -16.65 -16.33
CA PHE A 74 -9.10 -15.42 -15.79
C PHE A 74 -8.72 -14.17 -16.57
N GLY A 75 -7.80 -14.26 -17.54
CA GLY A 75 -7.31 -13.11 -18.30
C GLY A 75 -6.54 -12.09 -17.45
N ILE A 76 -6.08 -12.49 -16.26
CA ILE A 76 -5.32 -11.66 -15.34
C ILE A 76 -3.84 -11.82 -15.67
N ASN A 77 -3.24 -10.77 -16.20
CA ASN A 77 -1.79 -10.72 -16.44
C ASN A 77 -1.15 -9.67 -15.53
N LEU A 78 -0.48 -10.13 -14.46
CA LEU A 78 0.19 -9.24 -13.50
C LEU A 78 1.36 -8.48 -14.14
N GLU A 79 2.04 -9.03 -15.14
CA GLU A 79 3.18 -8.37 -15.79
C GLU A 79 2.76 -7.11 -16.54
N LYS A 80 1.50 -7.04 -16.98
CA LYS A 80 0.95 -5.83 -17.59
C LYS A 80 0.96 -4.66 -16.61
N TYR A 81 0.70 -4.92 -15.34
CA TYR A 81 0.59 -3.91 -14.30
C TYR A 81 1.93 -3.69 -13.59
N ASN A 82 2.66 -4.77 -13.29
CA ASN A 82 3.87 -4.71 -12.48
C ASN A 82 5.14 -4.64 -13.34
N GLY A 83 5.10 -4.99 -14.63
CA GLY A 83 6.27 -5.07 -15.50
C GLY A 83 6.68 -6.51 -15.84
N GLU A 84 7.48 -6.65 -16.88
CA GLU A 84 7.88 -7.95 -17.44
C GLU A 84 8.55 -8.87 -16.40
N GLY A 85 8.14 -10.14 -16.36
CA GLY A 85 8.66 -11.15 -15.42
C GLY A 85 8.20 -10.98 -13.97
N ARG A 86 7.45 -9.92 -13.64
CA ARG A 86 7.05 -9.62 -12.25
C ARG A 86 5.70 -10.26 -11.91
N TRP A 87 5.81 -11.43 -11.28
CA TRP A 87 4.69 -12.19 -10.72
C TRP A 87 4.81 -12.32 -9.21
N GLU A 88 4.71 -11.18 -8.56
CA GLU A 88 4.65 -11.05 -7.12
C GLU A 88 3.36 -10.33 -6.74
N LEU A 89 2.76 -10.77 -5.64
CA LEU A 89 1.60 -10.13 -5.07
C LEU A 89 2.00 -9.47 -3.75
N PRO A 90 1.59 -8.20 -3.53
CA PRO A 90 1.87 -7.52 -2.28
C PRO A 90 0.99 -8.09 -1.17
N VAL A 91 1.54 -8.18 0.04
CA VAL A 91 0.77 -8.33 1.27
C VAL A 91 0.30 -6.94 1.67
N PRO A 92 -1.01 -6.66 1.74
CA PRO A 92 -1.50 -5.36 2.19
C PRO A 92 -0.98 -5.04 3.59
N ALA A 93 -0.51 -3.82 3.76
CA ALA A 93 -0.04 -3.35 5.04
C ALA A 93 -0.26 -1.86 5.21
N THR A 94 -0.40 -1.44 6.46
CA THR A 94 -0.41 -0.05 6.88
C THR A 94 0.55 0.10 8.04
N TYR A 95 1.44 1.08 7.97
CA TYR A 95 2.37 1.40 9.04
C TYR A 95 2.28 2.88 9.38
N VAL A 96 2.34 3.19 10.66
CA VAL A 96 2.50 4.53 11.19
C VAL A 96 3.94 4.66 11.66
N LEU A 97 4.70 5.55 11.01
CA LEU A 97 6.10 5.81 11.32
C LEU A 97 6.23 7.16 12.02
N ASP A 98 7.20 7.28 12.93
CA ASP A 98 7.59 8.58 13.50
C ASP A 98 8.62 9.31 12.62
N GLY A 99 9.00 10.53 13.03
CA GLY A 99 9.99 11.35 12.32
C GLY A 99 11.42 10.80 12.33
N GLN A 100 11.69 9.70 13.03
CA GLN A 100 12.96 8.97 12.98
C GLN A 100 12.87 7.72 12.09
N GLY A 101 11.72 7.50 11.44
CA GLY A 101 11.47 6.33 10.60
C GLY A 101 11.19 5.05 11.39
N VAL A 102 10.84 5.15 12.67
CA VAL A 102 10.50 3.98 13.50
C VAL A 102 9.01 3.69 13.37
N VAL A 103 8.67 2.42 13.09
CA VAL A 103 7.27 1.94 13.10
C VAL A 103 6.73 1.97 14.53
N ARG A 104 5.67 2.74 14.75
CA ARG A 104 4.98 2.90 16.04
C ARG A 104 3.68 2.10 16.12
N ALA A 105 3.04 1.88 14.98
CA ALA A 105 1.91 0.99 14.85
C ALA A 105 1.88 0.41 13.43
N GLY A 106 1.23 -0.73 13.25
CA GLY A 106 0.98 -1.24 11.91
C GLY A 106 0.27 -2.59 11.89
N VAL A 107 -0.32 -2.88 10.74
CA VAL A 107 -1.01 -4.13 10.41
C VAL A 107 -0.46 -4.60 9.07
N ALA A 108 -0.15 -5.88 8.96
CA ALA A 108 0.21 -6.54 7.72
C ALA A 108 -0.35 -7.96 7.74
N ASP A 109 -1.23 -8.27 6.79
CA ASP A 109 -1.93 -9.54 6.76
C ASP A 109 -2.11 -10.04 5.32
N ALA A 110 -1.94 -11.34 5.12
CA ALA A 110 -2.16 -11.99 3.83
C ALA A 110 -3.66 -12.01 3.48
N ASP A 111 -4.54 -11.99 4.48
CA ASP A 111 -5.94 -11.70 4.29
C ASP A 111 -6.12 -10.23 3.90
N HIS A 112 -6.36 -10.01 2.61
CA HIS A 112 -6.60 -8.69 2.05
C HIS A 112 -7.87 -7.98 2.56
N THR A 113 -8.64 -8.56 3.48
CA THR A 113 -9.75 -7.89 4.16
C THR A 113 -9.36 -7.33 5.52
N VAL A 114 -8.26 -7.79 6.11
CA VAL A 114 -7.72 -7.28 7.37
C VAL A 114 -6.97 -5.98 7.10
N ARG A 115 -7.40 -4.90 7.75
CA ARG A 115 -6.84 -3.55 7.61
C ARG A 115 -6.67 -2.89 8.96
N MET A 116 -5.77 -1.92 9.01
CA MET A 116 -5.67 -1.03 10.16
C MET A 116 -6.85 -0.06 10.14
N ASP A 117 -7.56 0.03 11.25
CA ASP A 117 -8.67 0.97 11.39
C ASP A 117 -8.15 2.42 11.37
N ILE A 118 -8.92 3.33 10.79
CA ILE A 118 -8.53 4.75 10.66
C ILE A 118 -8.35 5.37 12.06
N GLU A 119 -9.20 4.98 13.00
CA GLU A 119 -9.15 5.39 14.40
C GLU A 119 -7.81 4.98 15.05
N ASP A 120 -7.32 3.79 14.76
CA ASP A 120 -6.02 3.31 15.26
C ASP A 120 -4.85 4.09 14.64
N ILE A 121 -4.95 4.44 13.35
CA ILE A 121 -3.94 5.28 12.67
C ILE A 121 -3.89 6.64 13.36
N LEU A 122 -5.04 7.29 13.56
CA LEU A 122 -5.13 8.60 14.19
C LEU A 122 -4.68 8.58 15.65
N ALA A 123 -5.00 7.53 16.40
CA ALA A 123 -4.54 7.34 17.77
C ALA A 123 -3.01 7.21 17.84
N ALA A 124 -2.41 6.38 16.99
CA ALA A 124 -0.95 6.21 16.93
C ALA A 124 -0.24 7.53 16.59
N LEU A 125 -0.77 8.30 15.62
CA LEU A 125 -0.24 9.61 15.26
C LEU A 125 -0.36 10.63 16.40
N ALA A 126 -1.48 10.63 17.14
CA ALA A 126 -1.66 11.49 18.30
C ALA A 126 -0.66 11.17 19.42
N GLU A 127 -0.33 9.90 19.64
CA GLU A 127 0.72 9.49 20.58
C GLU A 127 2.11 9.95 20.14
N ILE A 128 2.47 9.79 18.85
CA ILE A 128 3.75 10.29 18.32
C ILE A 128 3.89 11.80 18.56
N ARG A 129 2.83 12.56 18.31
CA ARG A 129 2.84 14.02 18.44
C ARG A 129 3.06 14.51 19.88
N LYS A 130 2.61 13.75 20.88
CA LYS A 130 2.80 14.11 22.30
C LYS A 130 4.27 14.07 22.71
N GLY A 131 5.11 13.38 21.94
CA GLY A 131 6.51 13.12 22.28
C GLY A 131 6.64 11.98 23.31
N PRO A 132 7.87 11.46 23.50
CA PRO A 132 8.16 10.48 24.55
C PRO A 132 8.05 11.06 25.97
#